data_AF-A0A9J5W9X5-F1
#
_entry.id   AF-A0A9J5W9X5-F1
#
_cell.length_a   1.000
_cell.length_b   1.000
_cell.length_c   1.000
_cell.angle_alpha   90.00
_cell.angle_beta   90.00
_cell.angle_gamma   90.00
#
_symmetry.space_group_name_H-M   'P 1'
#
loop_
_entity.id
_entity.type
_entity.pdbx_description
1 polymer ?
#
loop_
_entity_poly.entity_id
_entity_poly.type
_entity_poly.pdbx_seq_one_letter_code
_entity_poly.pdbx_strand_id
1 'polypeptide(L)'
;MIDLKALYTSGESSMTIDEIVDAILGKKSGYIKGLGYGPKPNTNRATQRRTAELEDSLRKTKEEAASVQFGLQKRLDAAEVVVENQQSQIETLTSQLDTLSARQDDIMKQLQHFMSLS
;
A
#
# COMPACT_ATOMS: atom_id res chain seq x y z
N MET A 1 28.41 5.95 56.08
CA MET A 1 29.78 5.92 55.52
C MET A 1 30.30 4.51 55.79
N ILE A 2 30.64 3.75 54.75
CA ILE A 2 31.11 2.37 54.94
C ILE A 2 32.49 2.47 55.59
N ASP A 3 32.64 1.90 56.79
CA ASP A 3 33.90 1.94 57.51
C ASP A 3 34.89 0.99 56.86
N LEU A 4 35.80 1.56 56.09
CA LEU A 4 36.79 0.82 55.30
C LEU A 4 37.74 0.00 56.20
N LYS A 5 37.87 0.35 57.50
CA LYS A 5 38.70 -0.40 58.45
C LYS A 5 38.07 -1.73 58.88
N ALA A 6 36.74 -1.84 58.89
CA ALA A 6 36.03 -3.05 59.31
C ALA A 6 36.15 -4.20 58.30
N LEU A 7 36.34 -3.88 57.01
CA LEU A 7 36.46 -4.85 55.92
C LEU A 7 37.78 -5.63 55.94
N TYR A 8 38.85 -5.05 56.51
CA TYR A 8 40.18 -5.69 56.58
C TYR A 8 40.41 -6.49 57.86
N THR A 9 39.51 -6.39 58.85
CA THR A 9 39.70 -6.98 60.19
C THR A 9 38.91 -8.28 60.44
N SER A 10 38.09 -8.73 59.50
CA SER A 10 37.40 -10.03 59.62
C SER A 10 38.31 -11.13 59.06
N GLY A 11 38.94 -11.88 59.96
CA GLY A 11 39.86 -12.98 59.65
C GLY A 11 39.19 -14.25 59.09
N GLU A 12 38.07 -14.16 58.39
CA GLU A 12 37.39 -15.31 57.79
C GLU A 12 36.93 -14.99 56.35
N SER A 13 37.51 -15.70 55.39
CA SER A 13 37.21 -15.71 53.94
C SER A 13 37.60 -14.45 53.15
N SER A 14 38.63 -14.56 52.31
CA SER A 14 39.04 -13.49 51.39
C SER A 14 37.93 -13.19 50.39
N MET A 15 37.39 -11.97 50.44
CA MET A 15 36.45 -11.49 49.42
C MET A 15 37.13 -11.49 48.06
N THR A 16 36.42 -11.99 47.05
CA THR A 16 36.86 -11.88 45.65
C THR A 16 36.86 -10.43 45.21
N ILE A 17 37.62 -10.11 44.16
CA ILE A 17 37.73 -8.74 43.63
C ILE A 17 36.34 -8.16 43.33
N ASP A 18 35.43 -8.96 42.78
CA ASP A 18 34.08 -8.52 42.44
C ASP A 18 33.24 -8.17 43.69
N GLU A 19 33.37 -8.96 44.76
CA GLU A 19 32.69 -8.70 46.03
C GLU A 19 33.22 -7.45 46.73
N ILE A 20 34.52 -7.18 46.63
CA ILE A 20 35.14 -5.96 47.16
C ILE A 20 34.63 -4.73 46.39
N VAL A 21 34.58 -4.84 45.06
CA VAL A 21 34.08 -3.77 44.19
C VAL A 21 32.62 -3.46 44.51
N ASP A 22 31.78 -4.48 44.65
CA ASP A 22 30.36 -4.31 45.01
C ASP A 22 30.15 -3.74 46.42
N ALA A 23 31.02 -4.08 47.38
CA ALA A 23 30.93 -3.56 48.74
C ALA A 23 31.34 -2.08 48.86
N ILE A 24 32.36 -1.66 48.11
CA ILE A 24 32.89 -0.28 48.18
C ILE A 24 32.12 0.65 47.26
N LEU A 25 31.91 0.23 46.01
CA LEU A 25 31.28 1.06 44.97
C LEU A 25 29.76 0.86 44.89
N GLY A 26 29.22 -0.15 45.60
CA GLY A 26 27.85 -0.61 45.45
C GLY A 26 27.70 -1.55 44.25
N LYS A 27 26.71 -2.43 44.29
CA LYS A 27 26.39 -3.30 43.15
C LYS A 27 26.05 -2.46 41.93
N LYS A 28 26.63 -2.80 40.78
CA LYS A 28 26.35 -2.13 39.51
C LYS A 28 24.84 -2.19 39.20
N SER A 29 24.10 -1.14 39.52
CA SER A 29 22.74 -0.97 39.00
C SER A 29 22.81 -0.98 37.47
N GLY A 30 21.85 -1.60 36.79
CA GLY A 30 21.79 -1.81 35.34
C GLY A 30 21.68 -0.50 34.53
N TYR A 31 22.66 0.38 34.72
CA TYR A 31 22.70 1.75 34.27
C TYR A 31 23.12 1.78 32.81
N ILE A 32 22.18 2.15 31.95
CA ILE A 32 22.45 2.54 30.57
C ILE A 32 22.66 4.05 30.60
N LYS A 33 23.93 4.47 30.43
CA LYS A 33 24.34 5.87 30.44
C LYS A 33 23.65 6.61 29.27
N GLY A 34 22.84 7.63 29.58
CA GLY A 34 22.22 8.51 28.58
C GLY A 34 20.71 8.78 28.70
N LEU A 35 19.99 8.16 29.64
CA LEU A 35 18.52 8.26 29.72
C LEU A 35 17.95 8.94 30.99
N GLY A 36 18.80 9.56 31.82
CA GLY A 36 18.37 10.26 33.05
C GLY A 36 17.93 9.32 34.20
N TYR A 37 17.57 9.91 35.36
CA TYR A 37 17.09 9.23 36.57
C TYR A 37 15.56 9.28 36.70
N GLY A 38 14.84 8.87 35.64
CA GLY A 38 13.38 8.86 35.61
C GLY A 38 12.79 7.46 35.38
N PRO A 39 11.52 7.21 35.73
CA PRO A 39 10.82 5.98 35.35
C PRO A 39 10.96 5.74 33.84
N LYS A 40 11.38 4.53 33.45
CA LYS A 40 11.52 4.16 32.04
C LYS A 40 10.20 4.44 31.31
N PRO A 41 10.18 5.30 30.27
CA PRO A 41 8.97 5.54 29.49
C PRO A 41 8.43 4.20 28.98
N ASN A 42 7.13 3.93 29.19
CA ASN A 42 6.50 2.70 28.70
C ASN A 42 6.36 2.78 27.17
N THR A 43 7.44 2.46 26.49
CA THR A 43 7.53 2.44 25.02
C THR A 43 6.64 1.36 24.41
N ASN A 44 6.29 0.30 25.15
CA ASN A 44 5.47 -0.80 24.64
C ASN A 44 4.04 -0.35 24.31
N ARG A 45 3.37 0.37 25.23
CA ARG A 45 1.99 0.83 25.01
C ARG A 45 1.86 1.84 23.87
N ALA A 46 2.84 2.74 23.73
CA ALA A 46 2.85 3.74 22.65
C ALA A 46 3.06 3.07 21.28
N THR A 47 3.96 2.09 21.20
CA THR A 47 4.16 1.29 19.99
C THR A 47 2.91 0.49 19.63
N GLN A 48 2.28 -0.20 20.58
CA GLN A 48 1.05 -0.97 20.36
C GLN A 48 -0.12 -0.12 19.84
N ARG A 49 -0.28 1.10 20.36
CA ARG A 49 -1.30 2.03 19.85
C ARG A 49 -1.03 2.44 18.41
N ARG A 50 0.22 2.80 18.10
CA ARG A 50 0.61 3.17 16.73
C ARG A 50 0.46 2.00 15.76
N THR A 51 0.80 0.78 16.18
CA THR A 51 0.61 -0.40 15.32
C THR A 51 -0.87 -0.66 15.05
N ALA A 52 -1.74 -0.55 16.07
CA ALA A 52 -3.18 -0.70 15.89
C ALA A 52 -3.77 0.40 14.97
N GLU A 53 -3.35 1.65 15.14
CA GLU A 53 -3.77 2.77 14.27
C GLU A 53 -3.32 2.55 12.82
N LEU A 54 -2.11 2.02 12.61
CA LEU A 54 -1.59 1.68 11.28
C LEU A 54 -2.35 0.50 10.67
N GLU A 55 -2.68 -0.54 11.45
CA GLU A 55 -3.47 -1.68 10.99
C GLU A 55 -4.88 -1.27 10.58
N ASP A 56 -5.55 -0.44 11.38
CA ASP A 56 -6.87 0.10 11.04
C ASP A 56 -6.83 0.98 9.79
N SER A 57 -5.80 1.83 9.66
CA SER A 57 -5.59 2.67 8.46
C SER A 57 -5.33 1.80 7.22
N LEU A 58 -4.55 0.74 7.37
CA LEU A 58 -4.27 -0.21 6.29
C LEU A 58 -5.54 -0.97 5.87
N ARG A 59 -6.37 -1.38 6.84
CA ARG A 59 -7.64 -2.04 6.55
C ARG A 59 -8.57 -1.11 5.77
N LYS A 60 -8.73 0.13 6.24
CA LYS A 60 -9.58 1.13 5.58
C LYS A 60 -9.12 1.43 4.15
N THR A 61 -7.82 1.63 3.95
CA THR A 61 -7.28 1.90 2.61
C THR A 61 -7.45 0.71 1.66
N LYS A 62 -7.35 -0.52 2.15
CA LYS A 62 -7.64 -1.72 1.35
C LYS A 62 -9.11 -1.81 0.95
N GLU A 63 -10.03 -1.51 1.86
CA GLU A 63 -11.48 -1.50 1.59
C GLU A 63 -11.86 -0.43 0.55
N GLU A 64 -11.31 0.78 0.71
CA GLU A 64 -11.49 1.87 -0.25
C GLU A 64 -10.92 1.51 -1.63
N ALA A 65 -9.72 0.94 -1.68
CA ALA A 65 -9.10 0.50 -2.93
C ALA A 65 -9.95 -0.58 -3.64
N ALA A 66 -10.48 -1.55 -2.89
CA ALA A 66 -11.35 -2.58 -3.45
C ALA A 66 -12.66 -1.99 -3.99
N SER A 67 -13.26 -1.03 -3.28
CA SER A 67 -14.46 -0.32 -3.73
C SER A 67 -14.21 0.47 -5.02
N VAL A 68 -13.09 1.19 -5.09
CA VAL A 68 -12.68 1.93 -6.30
C VAL A 68 -12.43 0.98 -7.47
N GLN A 69 -11.72 -0.13 -7.25
CA GLN A 69 -11.48 -1.13 -8.30
C GLN A 69 -12.79 -1.72 -8.83
N PHE A 70 -13.72 -2.07 -7.94
CA PHE A 70 -15.05 -2.56 -8.35
C PHE A 70 -15.82 -1.52 -9.17
N GLY A 71 -15.78 -0.24 -8.73
CA GLY A 71 -16.40 0.86 -9.47
C GLY A 71 -15.78 1.07 -10.85
N LEU A 72 -14.45 0.94 -10.98
CA LEU A 72 -13.75 1.02 -12.26
C LEU A 72 -14.10 -0.15 -13.17
N GLN A 73 -14.17 -1.37 -12.65
CA GLN A 73 -14.54 -2.55 -13.42
C GLN A 73 -15.95 -2.39 -14.01
N LYS A 74 -16.92 -2.00 -13.20
CA LYS A 74 -18.29 -1.76 -13.67
C LYS A 74 -18.36 -0.69 -14.78
N ARG A 75 -17.51 0.33 -14.70
CA ARG A 75 -17.43 1.37 -15.74
C ARG A 75 -16.78 0.86 -17.03
N LEU A 76 -15.79 -0.04 -16.92
CA LEU A 76 -15.18 -0.69 -18.07
C LEU A 76 -16.20 -1.59 -18.78
N ASP A 77 -16.91 -2.45 -18.05
CA ASP A 77 -17.92 -3.35 -18.63
C ASP A 77 -19.02 -2.54 -19.36
N ALA A 78 -19.47 -1.44 -18.75
CA ALA A 78 -20.45 -0.55 -19.37
C ALA A 78 -19.90 0.15 -20.63
N ALA A 79 -18.62 0.53 -20.63
CA ALA A 79 -17.98 1.15 -21.79
C ALA A 79 -17.80 0.14 -22.93
N GLU A 80 -17.45 -1.12 -22.61
CA GLU A 80 -17.30 -2.20 -23.59
C GLU A 80 -18.60 -2.45 -24.36
N VAL A 81 -19.73 -2.57 -23.66
CA VAL A 81 -21.06 -2.72 -24.29
C VAL A 81 -21.39 -1.55 -25.23
N VAL A 82 -21.03 -0.32 -24.84
CA VAL A 82 -21.26 0.87 -25.69
C VAL A 82 -20.39 0.80 -26.95
N VAL A 83 -19.13 0.39 -26.82
CA VAL A 83 -18.20 0.25 -27.95
C VAL A 83 -18.69 -0.83 -28.92
N GLU A 84 -19.14 -1.99 -28.43
CA GLU A 84 -19.69 -3.06 -29.26
C GLU A 84 -20.93 -2.60 -30.04
N ASN A 85 -21.83 -1.87 -29.37
CA ASN A 85 -23.01 -1.31 -30.03
C ASN A 85 -22.65 -0.26 -31.09
N GLN A 86 -21.70 0.63 -30.79
CA GLN A 86 -21.20 1.60 -31.77
C GLN A 86 -20.56 0.92 -32.98
N GLN A 87 -19.77 -0.13 -32.74
CA GLN A 87 -19.14 -0.92 -33.80
C GLN A 87 -20.19 -1.56 -34.72
N SER A 88 -21.24 -2.15 -34.14
CA SER A 88 -22.35 -2.74 -34.91
C SER A 88 -23.09 -1.71 -35.77
N GLN A 89 -23.27 -0.48 -35.26
CA GLN A 89 -23.88 0.61 -36.01
C GLN A 89 -22.99 1.08 -37.16
N ILE A 90 -21.67 1.19 -36.95
CA ILE A 90 -20.71 1.55 -37.99
C ILE A 90 -20.71 0.52 -39.12
N GLU A 91 -20.71 -0.78 -38.78
CA GLU A 91 -20.78 -1.86 -39.77
C GLU A 91 -22.06 -1.78 -40.61
N THR A 92 -23.20 -1.52 -39.97
CA THR A 92 -24.48 -1.36 -40.66
C THR A 92 -24.44 -0.17 -41.63
N LEU A 93 -23.96 0.98 -41.18
CA LEU A 93 -23.85 2.18 -42.03
C LEU A 93 -22.87 1.98 -43.19
N THR A 94 -21.78 1.25 -42.96
CA THR A 94 -20.79 0.93 -44.00
C THR A 94 -21.42 0.06 -45.10
N SER A 95 -22.14 -0.99 -44.71
CA SER A 95 -22.88 -1.84 -45.66
C SER A 95 -23.93 -1.04 -46.45
N GLN A 96 -24.66 -0.15 -45.79
CA GLN A 96 -25.60 0.74 -46.48
C GLN A 96 -24.90 1.65 -47.50
N LEU A 97 -23.74 2.20 -47.15
CA LEU A 97 -22.96 3.04 -48.07
C LEU A 97 -22.47 2.26 -49.29
N ASP A 98 -21.98 1.03 -49.09
CA ASP A 98 -21.53 0.15 -50.17
C ASP A 98 -22.67 -0.17 -51.15
N THR A 99 -23.86 -0.48 -50.63
CA THR A 99 -25.04 -0.73 -51.47
C THR A 99 -25.47 0.51 -52.26
N LEU A 100 -25.38 1.69 -51.66
CA LEU A 100 -25.70 2.95 -52.33
C LEU A 100 -24.69 3.24 -53.45
N SER A 101 -23.41 3.03 -53.19
CA SER A 101 -22.34 3.19 -54.17
C SER A 101 -22.53 2.25 -55.36
N ALA A 102 -22.80 0.97 -55.10
CA ALA A 102 -23.06 0.00 -56.16
C ALA A 102 -24.28 0.37 -57.02
N ARG A 103 -25.34 0.91 -56.39
CA ARG A 103 -26.52 1.41 -57.10
C ARG A 103 -26.21 2.64 -57.94
N GLN A 104 -25.39 3.56 -57.44
CA GLN A 104 -24.96 4.74 -58.19
C GLN A 104 -24.15 4.32 -59.43
N ASP A 105 -23.24 3.36 -59.30
CA ASP A 105 -22.46 2.83 -60.42
C ASP A 105 -23.34 2.20 -61.50
N ASP A 106 -24.36 1.44 -61.09
CA ASP A 106 -25.31 0.82 -62.03
C ASP A 106 -26.12 1.89 -62.80
N ILE A 107 -26.62 2.92 -62.10
CA ILE A 107 -27.31 4.05 -62.72
C ILE A 107 -26.40 4.77 -63.72
N MET A 108 -25.13 5.00 -63.36
CA MET A 108 -24.17 5.65 -64.25
C MET A 108 -23.91 4.83 -65.52
N LYS A 109 -23.79 3.50 -65.40
CA LYS A 109 -23.66 2.60 -66.56
C LYS A 109 -24.89 2.64 -67.45
N GLN A 110 -26.10 2.64 -66.86
CA GLN A 110 -27.35 2.75 -67.62
C GLN A 110 -27.45 4.08 -68.38
N LEU A 111 -27.07 5.19 -67.74
CA LEU A 111 -27.04 6.51 -68.38
C LEU A 111 -26.03 6.56 -69.54
N GLN A 112 -24.84 6.01 -69.36
CA GLN A 112 -23.84 5.89 -70.42
C GLN A 112 -24.35 5.07 -71.60
N HIS A 113 -25.00 3.94 -71.33
CA HIS A 113 -25.60 3.10 -72.37
C HIS A 113 -26.68 3.86 -73.16
N PHE A 114 -27.58 4.56 -72.48
CA PHE A 114 -28.62 5.37 -73.13
C PHE A 114 -28.03 6.46 -74.05
N MET A 115 -27.00 7.17 -73.57
CA MET A 115 -26.30 8.18 -74.37
C MET A 115 -25.60 7.59 -75.60
N SER A 116 -25.12 6.35 -75.53
CA SER A 116 -24.46 5.68 -76.67
C SER A 116 -25.42 5.20 -77.78
N LEU A 117 -26.72 5.13 -77.48
CA LEU A 117 -27.77 4.66 -78.39
C LEU A 117 -28.53 5.81 -79.11
N SER A 118 -28.34 7.06 -78.66
CA SER A 118 -28.93 8.27 -79.26
C SER A 118 -27.98 8.90 -80.26
#